data_AF-A0A482WDT5-F1
#
_entry.id   AF-A0A482WDT5-F1
#
_cell.length_a   1.000
_cell.length_b   1.000
_cell.length_c   1.000
_cell.angle_alpha   90.00
_cell.angle_beta   90.00
_cell.angle_gamma   90.00
#
_symmetry.space_group_name_H-M   'P 1'
#
loop_
_entity.id
_entity.type
_entity.pdbx_description
1 polymer ?
#
loop_
_entity_poly.entity_id
_entity_poly.type
_entity_poly.pdbx_seq_one_letter_code
_entity_poly.pdbx_strand_id
1 'polypeptide(L)'
;YVLLKERNMLLTMEQEAKEQTKLFPSPERLDKVEESMENLEAVVRERSKAYHMLETGETGERPGKLKSGPLGINFYYKMSQYPVPRFMNKEHRENYEDYYPNRDTEAFLLKYREKLYLSKRKQQKRNFNHVIGLLNRFPNMDMEALQEQYPDVDIEKAKASHKCRGHFVPK
;
A
#
# COMPACT_ATOMS: atom_id res chain seq x y z
N TYR A 1 -21.92 19.68 0.90
CA TYR A 1 -23.10 18.78 1.06
C TYR A 1 -23.85 18.44 -0.23
N VAL A 2 -23.69 19.18 -1.35
CA VAL A 2 -24.35 18.83 -2.62
C VAL A 2 -23.96 17.43 -3.10
N LEU A 3 -22.65 17.13 -3.14
CA LEU A 3 -22.14 15.82 -3.54
C LEU A 3 -22.64 14.67 -2.66
N LEU A 4 -22.83 14.91 -1.36
CA LEU A 4 -23.34 13.88 -0.45
C LEU A 4 -24.79 13.49 -0.77
N LYS A 5 -25.64 14.48 -1.09
CA LYS A 5 -27.03 14.21 -1.50
C LYS A 5 -27.09 13.46 -2.81
N GLU A 6 -26.23 13.85 -3.75
CA GLU A 6 -26.07 13.19 -5.04
C GLU A 6 -25.63 11.73 -4.87
N ARG A 7 -24.58 11.47 -4.07
CA ARG A 7 -24.11 10.12 -3.76
C ARG A 7 -25.21 9.25 -3.15
N ASN A 8 -25.93 9.77 -2.17
CA ASN A 8 -27.03 9.03 -1.53
C ASN A 8 -28.13 8.67 -2.53
N MET A 9 -28.50 9.61 -3.41
CA MET A 9 -29.49 9.38 -4.45
C MET A 9 -29.01 8.29 -5.44
N LEU A 10 -27.76 8.35 -5.89
CA LEU A 10 -27.20 7.34 -6.80
C LEU A 10 -27.14 5.96 -6.15
N LEU A 11 -26.76 5.85 -4.88
CA LEU A 11 -26.76 4.58 -4.14
C LEU A 11 -28.17 3.98 -4.00
N THR A 12 -29.19 4.81 -3.77
CA THR A 12 -30.58 4.33 -3.75
C THR A 12 -31.05 3.85 -5.12
N MET A 13 -30.70 4.55 -6.20
CA MET A 13 -31.03 4.13 -7.56
C MET A 13 -30.29 2.85 -7.97
N GLU A 14 -29.04 2.69 -7.54
CA GLU A 14 -28.25 1.48 -7.80
C GLU A 14 -28.89 0.26 -7.12
N GLN A 15 -29.31 0.43 -5.86
CA GLN A 15 -30.02 -0.61 -5.12
C GLN A 15 -31.34 -0.99 -5.80
N GLU A 16 -32.14 -0.01 -6.22
CA GLU A 16 -33.39 -0.25 -6.94
C GLU A 16 -33.16 -0.96 -8.28
N ALA A 17 -32.11 -0.58 -9.02
CA ALA A 17 -31.75 -1.23 -10.28
C ALA A 17 -31.38 -2.71 -10.05
N LYS A 18 -30.64 -3.02 -8.98
CA LYS A 18 -30.32 -4.40 -8.57
C LYS A 18 -31.58 -5.19 -8.23
N GLU A 19 -32.50 -4.61 -7.46
CA GLU A 19 -33.77 -5.25 -7.08
C GLU A 19 -34.67 -5.53 -8.29
N GLN A 20 -34.77 -4.56 -9.20
CA GLN A 20 -35.50 -4.72 -10.45
C GLN A 20 -34.75 -5.55 -11.50
N THR A 21 -33.55 -6.05 -11.20
CA THR A 21 -32.67 -6.78 -12.14
C THR A 21 -32.41 -6.01 -13.45
N LYS A 22 -32.29 -4.69 -13.36
CA LYS A 22 -31.99 -3.77 -14.46
C LYS A 22 -30.56 -3.28 -14.38
N LEU A 23 -29.99 -2.95 -15.53
CA LEU A 23 -28.70 -2.28 -15.59
C LEU A 23 -28.84 -0.85 -15.06
N PHE A 24 -27.86 -0.43 -14.26
CA PHE A 24 -27.81 0.94 -13.76
C PHE A 24 -27.52 1.91 -14.94
N PRO A 25 -28.29 3.00 -15.10
CA PRO A 25 -28.20 3.84 -16.30
C PRO A 25 -26.85 4.51 -16.54
N SER A 26 -26.13 4.92 -15.47
CA SER A 26 -24.87 5.66 -15.59
C SER A 26 -23.93 5.41 -14.40
N PRO A 27 -23.29 4.24 -14.28
CA PRO A 27 -22.44 3.88 -13.13
C PRO A 27 -21.26 4.83 -12.94
N GLU A 28 -20.67 5.32 -14.03
CA GLU A 28 -19.55 6.28 -13.98
C GLU A 28 -19.87 7.56 -13.18
N ARG A 29 -21.15 7.92 -13.04
CA ARG A 29 -21.55 9.11 -12.29
C ARG A 29 -21.26 8.93 -10.79
N LEU A 30 -21.40 7.71 -10.27
CA LEU A 30 -21.07 7.40 -8.87
C LEU A 30 -19.56 7.58 -8.66
N ASP A 31 -18.74 7.00 -9.52
CA ASP A 31 -17.28 7.09 -9.46
C ASP A 31 -16.79 8.55 -9.48
N LYS A 32 -17.34 9.38 -10.39
CA LYS A 32 -17.01 10.81 -10.47
C LYS A 32 -17.39 11.60 -9.23
N VAL A 33 -18.52 11.25 -8.60
CA VAL A 33 -18.96 11.89 -7.36
C VAL A 33 -18.06 11.48 -6.20
N GLU A 34 -17.65 10.21 -6.12
CA GLU A 34 -16.72 9.73 -5.11
C GLU A 34 -15.35 10.38 -5.26
N GLU A 35 -14.78 10.41 -6.46
CA GLU A 35 -13.52 11.11 -6.76
C GLU A 35 -13.59 12.60 -6.37
N SER A 36 -14.70 13.27 -6.70
CA SER A 36 -14.91 14.68 -6.33
C SER A 36 -14.99 14.88 -4.81
N MET A 37 -15.58 13.93 -4.08
CA MET A 37 -15.65 13.97 -2.62
C MET A 37 -14.27 13.74 -1.98
N GLU A 38 -13.50 12.78 -2.48
CA GLU A 38 -12.13 12.50 -2.04
C GLU A 38 -11.19 13.70 -2.28
N ASN A 39 -11.28 14.31 -3.46
CA ASN A 39 -10.49 15.50 -3.80
C ASN A 39 -10.81 16.68 -2.88
N LEU A 40 -12.09 16.91 -2.56
CA LEU A 40 -12.47 17.96 -1.60
C LEU A 40 -11.98 17.65 -0.19
N GLU A 41 -12.07 16.40 0.26
CA GLU A 41 -11.53 15.98 1.55
C GLU A 41 -10.01 16.17 1.63
N ALA A 42 -9.28 15.81 0.58
CA ALA A 42 -7.83 15.97 0.50
C ALA A 42 -7.42 17.44 0.67
N VAL A 43 -8.03 18.36 -0.08
CA VAL A 43 -7.74 19.80 0.03
C VAL A 43 -8.05 20.34 1.43
N VAL A 44 -9.14 19.89 2.05
CA VAL A 44 -9.49 20.28 3.43
C VAL A 44 -8.44 19.75 4.41
N ARG A 45 -8.03 18.48 4.29
CA ARG A 45 -7.00 17.88 5.13
C ARG A 45 -5.65 18.59 4.98
N GLU A 46 -5.24 18.93 3.76
CA GLU A 46 -4.00 19.67 3.48
C GLU A 46 -3.98 21.02 4.21
N ARG A 47 -5.08 21.78 4.12
CA ARG A 47 -5.21 23.08 4.80
C ARG A 47 -5.18 22.92 6.32
N SER A 48 -5.91 21.96 6.87
CA SER A 48 -5.91 21.68 8.31
C SER A 48 -4.52 21.27 8.80
N LYS A 49 -3.82 20.42 8.05
CA LYS A 49 -2.47 19.99 8.37
C LYS A 49 -1.49 21.16 8.36
N ALA A 50 -1.56 22.02 7.35
CA ALA A 50 -0.72 23.22 7.26
C ALA A 50 -0.96 24.17 8.43
N TYR A 51 -2.22 24.38 8.81
CA TYR A 51 -2.59 25.20 9.96
C TYR A 51 -2.02 24.62 11.26
N HIS A 52 -2.24 23.32 11.55
CA HIS A 52 -1.74 22.69 12.77
C HIS A 52 -0.21 22.63 12.84
N MET A 53 0.47 22.45 11.70
CA MET A 53 1.93 22.49 11.67
C MET A 53 2.49 23.87 12.07
N LEU A 54 1.80 24.96 11.72
CA LEU A 54 2.24 26.32 12.06
C LEU A 54 1.94 26.66 13.52
N GLU A 55 0.79 26.22 14.05
CA GLU A 55 0.35 26.56 15.40
C GLU A 55 0.98 25.67 16.49
N THR A 56 0.97 24.34 16.30
CA THR A 56 1.42 23.36 17.31
C THR A 56 2.65 22.56 16.90
N GLY A 57 3.06 22.62 15.62
CA GLY A 57 4.12 21.76 15.08
C GLY A 57 3.68 20.32 14.82
N GLU A 58 2.39 20.00 15.01
CA GLU A 58 1.83 18.67 14.80
C GLU A 58 0.92 18.65 13.55
N THR A 59 0.57 17.46 13.06
CA THR A 59 -0.28 17.33 11.86
C THR A 59 -1.77 17.57 12.12
N GLY A 60 -2.21 17.57 13.39
CA GLY A 60 -3.63 17.63 13.77
C GLY A 60 -4.43 16.35 13.49
N GLU A 61 -3.78 15.32 12.93
CA GLU A 61 -4.38 14.01 12.75
C GLU A 61 -4.37 13.20 14.06
N ARG A 62 -5.09 12.08 14.07
CA ARG A 62 -5.16 11.19 15.23
C ARG A 62 -3.73 10.78 15.66
N PRO A 63 -3.33 11.04 16.92
CA PRO A 63 -1.99 10.72 17.37
C PRO A 63 -1.75 9.21 17.35
N GLY A 64 -0.51 8.83 17.05
CA GLY A 64 -0.09 7.44 17.04
C GLY A 64 1.39 7.30 17.33
N LYS A 65 1.77 6.10 17.76
CA LYS A 65 3.16 5.76 18.08
C LYS A 65 3.53 4.39 17.52
N LEU A 66 4.81 4.20 17.24
CA LEU A 66 5.31 2.87 16.91
C LEU A 66 5.31 2.02 18.19
N LYS A 67 4.68 0.85 18.13
CA LYS A 67 4.64 -0.12 19.23
C LYS A 67 5.04 -1.50 18.72
N SER A 68 5.71 -2.27 19.57
CA SER A 68 6.00 -3.67 19.30
C SER A 68 4.84 -4.55 19.75
N GLY A 69 4.37 -5.43 18.87
CA GLY A 69 3.35 -6.42 19.21
C GLY A 69 3.91 -7.65 19.94
N PRO A 70 3.07 -8.65 20.23
CA PRO A 70 3.49 -9.89 20.92
C PRO A 70 4.60 -10.65 20.18
N LEU A 71 4.62 -10.56 18.84
CA LEU A 71 5.62 -11.21 17.99
C LEU A 71 6.91 -10.40 17.80
N GLY A 72 7.03 -9.24 18.46
CA GLY A 72 8.17 -8.33 18.28
C GLY A 72 8.13 -7.51 16.97
N ILE A 73 7.06 -7.60 16.19
CA ILE A 73 6.88 -6.83 14.96
C ILE A 73 6.33 -5.45 15.31
N ASN A 74 6.99 -4.42 14.82
CA ASN A 74 6.57 -3.04 14.99
C ASN A 74 5.31 -2.74 14.17
N PHE A 75 4.33 -2.10 14.79
CA PHE A 75 3.12 -1.60 14.14
C PHE A 75 2.80 -0.17 14.60
N TYR A 76 2.08 0.57 13.77
CA TYR A 76 1.65 1.93 14.10
C TYR A 76 0.38 1.87 14.95
N TYR A 77 0.51 2.13 16.26
CA TYR A 77 -0.61 2.16 17.20
C TYR A 77 -1.29 3.52 17.18
N LYS A 78 -2.56 3.56 16.74
CA LYS A 78 -3.41 4.76 16.75
C LYS A 78 -4.03 4.95 18.14
N MET A 79 -3.67 6.03 18.84
CA MET A 79 -4.16 6.28 20.20
C MET A 79 -5.63 6.69 20.19
N SER A 80 -6.39 6.30 21.21
CA SER A 80 -7.80 6.70 21.39
C SER A 80 -7.92 7.62 22.61
N GLN A 81 -9.01 8.39 22.65
CA GLN A 81 -9.38 9.13 23.85
C GLN A 81 -10.03 8.18 24.86
N TYR A 82 -9.68 8.34 26.15
CA TYR A 82 -10.24 7.57 27.25
C TYR A 82 -10.63 8.52 28.39
N PRO A 83 -11.72 8.25 29.13
CA PRO A 83 -12.17 9.12 30.22
C PRO A 83 -11.26 9.02 31.46
N VAL A 84 -10.52 7.92 31.61
CA VAL A 84 -9.62 7.68 32.74
C VAL A 84 -8.17 7.51 32.25
N PRO A 85 -7.18 7.87 33.09
CA PRO A 85 -5.77 7.63 32.76
C PRO A 85 -5.44 6.16 32.47
N ARG A 86 -4.40 5.94 31.66
CA ARG A 86 -3.97 4.60 31.20
C ARG A 86 -3.82 3.58 32.32
N PHE A 87 -3.21 3.98 33.44
CA PHE A 87 -2.92 3.08 34.56
C PHE A 87 -4.18 2.64 35.33
N MET A 88 -5.28 3.40 35.24
CA MET A 88 -6.57 3.06 35.84
C MET A 88 -7.46 2.23 34.90
N ASN A 89 -7.24 2.32 33.59
CA ASN A 89 -8.05 1.64 32.58
C ASN A 89 -7.65 0.15 32.45
N LYS A 90 -8.43 -0.74 33.06
CA LYS A 90 -8.21 -2.19 33.01
C LYS A 90 -8.31 -2.74 31.58
N GLU A 91 -9.34 -2.35 30.84
CA GLU A 91 -9.57 -2.79 29.46
C GLU A 91 -8.42 -2.36 28.55
N HIS A 92 -7.91 -1.13 28.70
CA HIS A 92 -6.74 -0.68 27.93
C HIS A 92 -5.50 -1.50 28.26
N ARG A 93 -5.27 -1.77 29.54
CA ARG A 93 -4.10 -2.53 30.00
C ARG A 93 -4.11 -3.97 29.48
N GLU A 94 -5.27 -4.61 29.45
CA GLU A 94 -5.45 -5.98 28.94
C GLU A 94 -5.28 -6.04 27.41
N ASN A 95 -5.88 -5.09 26.67
CA ASN A 95 -5.84 -5.11 25.20
C ASN A 95 -4.55 -4.54 24.61
N TYR A 96 -3.86 -3.66 25.33
CA TYR A 96 -2.69 -2.93 24.85
C TYR A 96 -1.53 -3.03 25.84
N GLU A 97 -1.25 -4.25 26.29
CA GLU A 97 -0.08 -4.58 27.09
C GLU A 97 1.21 -4.22 26.35
N ASP A 98 2.22 -3.74 27.09
CA ASP A 98 3.51 -3.39 26.51
C ASP A 98 4.39 -4.65 26.43
N TYR A 99 4.74 -5.07 25.21
CA TYR A 99 5.53 -6.27 24.95
C TYR A 99 7.02 -5.93 24.90
N TYR A 100 7.82 -6.72 25.61
CA TYR A 100 9.29 -6.63 25.60
C TYR A 100 9.87 -7.80 24.80
N PRO A 101 10.93 -7.56 23.99
CA PRO A 101 11.62 -8.64 23.29
C PRO A 101 12.10 -9.72 24.26
N ASN A 102 11.78 -10.97 23.94
CA ASN A 102 12.30 -12.15 24.60
C ASN A 102 13.06 -13.03 23.58
N ARG A 103 13.81 -14.02 24.07
CA ARG A 103 14.63 -14.90 23.20
C ARG A 103 13.84 -15.57 22.08
N ASP A 104 12.59 -15.96 22.34
CA ASP A 104 11.75 -16.65 21.35
C ASP A 104 11.27 -15.69 20.26
N THR A 105 10.90 -14.46 20.62
CA THR A 105 10.57 -13.39 19.67
C THR A 105 11.79 -13.00 18.84
N GLU A 106 13.00 -12.95 19.42
CA GLU A 106 14.23 -12.69 18.67
C GLU A 106 14.52 -13.78 17.64
N ALA A 107 14.39 -15.05 18.03
CA ALA A 107 14.55 -16.18 17.12
C ALA A 107 13.50 -16.18 16.00
N PHE A 108 12.26 -15.82 16.33
CA PHE A 108 11.19 -15.63 15.34
C PHE A 108 11.51 -14.50 14.36
N LEU A 109 11.92 -13.33 14.86
CA LEU A 109 12.26 -12.16 14.05
C LEU A 109 13.44 -12.44 13.12
N LEU A 110 14.44 -13.21 13.57
CA LEU A 110 15.54 -13.66 12.72
C LEU A 110 15.03 -14.47 11.52
N LYS A 111 14.26 -15.54 11.79
CA LYS A 111 13.67 -16.39 10.73
C LYS A 111 12.74 -15.61 9.82
N TYR A 112 12.00 -14.65 10.37
CA TYR A 112 11.13 -13.77 9.60
C TYR A 112 11.93 -12.89 8.63
N ARG A 113 13.02 -12.27 9.09
CA ARG A 113 13.92 -11.47 8.25
C ARG A 113 14.59 -12.32 7.16
N GLU A 114 15.04 -13.52 7.51
CA GLU A 114 15.59 -14.48 6.54
C GLU A 114 14.55 -14.85 5.47
N LYS A 115 13.31 -15.11 5.86
CA LYS A 115 12.20 -15.38 4.92
C LYS A 115 11.98 -14.20 3.97
N LEU A 116 11.93 -12.96 4.49
CA LEU A 116 11.78 -11.76 3.66
C LEU A 116 12.96 -11.59 2.68
N TYR A 117 14.18 -11.79 3.16
CA TYR A 117 15.38 -11.73 2.33
C TYR A 117 15.35 -12.78 1.20
N LEU A 118 15.01 -14.03 1.51
CA LEU A 118 14.89 -15.10 0.52
C LEU A 118 13.76 -14.80 -0.48
N SER A 119 12.64 -14.23 -0.04
CA SER A 119 11.54 -13.82 -0.92
C SER A 119 11.99 -12.75 -1.91
N LYS A 120 12.63 -11.67 -1.41
CA LYS A 120 13.20 -10.60 -2.24
C LYS A 120 14.21 -11.13 -3.25
N ARG A 121 15.13 -11.99 -2.80
CA ARG A 121 16.13 -12.63 -3.67
C ARG A 121 15.49 -13.49 -4.76
N LYS A 122 14.45 -14.26 -4.43
CA LYS A 122 13.69 -15.08 -5.41
C LYS A 122 12.98 -14.19 -6.42
N GLN A 123 12.36 -13.09 -5.99
CA GLN A 123 11.71 -12.12 -6.87
C GLN A 123 12.71 -11.47 -7.83
N GLN A 124 13.85 -10.99 -7.33
CA GLN A 124 14.91 -10.43 -8.16
C GLN A 124 15.39 -11.43 -9.23
N LYS A 125 15.59 -12.69 -8.85
CA LYS A 125 15.96 -13.75 -9.81
C LYS A 125 14.86 -14.01 -10.84
N ARG A 126 13.58 -13.98 -10.44
CA ARG A 126 12.44 -14.13 -11.36
C ARG A 126 12.38 -12.96 -12.35
N ASN A 127 12.49 -11.73 -11.86
CA ASN A 127 12.50 -10.52 -12.69
C ASN A 127 13.68 -10.55 -13.67
N PHE A 128 14.89 -10.87 -13.20
CA PHE A 128 16.06 -11.00 -14.05
C PHE A 128 15.88 -12.05 -15.16
N ASN A 129 15.35 -13.22 -14.82
CA ASN A 129 15.06 -14.26 -15.81
C ASN A 129 13.94 -13.86 -16.78
N HIS A 130 12.95 -13.10 -16.31
CA HIS A 130 11.86 -12.58 -17.14
C HIS A 130 12.40 -11.58 -18.15
N VAL A 131 13.21 -10.62 -17.72
CA VAL A 131 13.93 -9.65 -18.56
C VAL A 131 14.79 -10.35 -19.61
N ILE A 132 15.56 -11.38 -19.22
CA ILE A 132 16.32 -12.20 -20.19
C ILE A 132 15.40 -12.83 -21.23
N GLY A 133 14.26 -13.37 -20.80
CA GLY A 133 13.28 -13.97 -21.71
C GLY A 133 12.66 -12.97 -22.68
N LEU A 134 12.41 -11.73 -22.21
CA LEU A 134 11.92 -10.63 -23.04
C LEU A 134 12.95 -10.21 -24.09
N LEU A 135 14.20 -9.96 -23.67
CA LEU A 135 15.28 -9.57 -24.58
C LEU A 135 15.62 -10.65 -25.62
N ASN A 136 15.47 -11.93 -25.24
CA ASN A 136 15.66 -13.05 -26.17
C ASN A 136 14.57 -13.10 -27.25
N ARG A 137 13.30 -12.87 -26.87
CA ARG A 137 12.16 -12.90 -27.81
C ARG A 137 12.06 -11.63 -28.65
N PHE A 138 12.41 -10.49 -28.06
CA PHE A 138 12.24 -9.17 -28.64
C PHE A 138 13.59 -8.43 -28.63
N PRO A 139 14.45 -8.63 -29.65
CA PRO A 139 15.79 -8.05 -29.67
C PRO A 139 15.79 -6.52 -29.82
N ASN A 140 14.73 -5.92 -30.38
CA ASN A 140 14.57 -4.48 -30.58
C ASN A 140 13.68 -3.83 -29.51
N MET A 141 13.65 -4.38 -28.30
CA MET A 141 12.84 -3.86 -27.20
C MET A 141 13.38 -2.52 -26.69
N ASP A 142 12.49 -1.61 -26.31
CA ASP A 142 12.86 -0.37 -25.67
C ASP A 142 13.43 -0.64 -24.27
N MET A 143 14.66 -0.19 -24.06
CA MET A 143 15.44 -0.46 -22.86
C MET A 143 15.04 0.47 -21.71
N GLU A 144 14.61 1.69 -22.03
CA GLU A 144 14.21 2.68 -21.03
C GLU A 144 12.92 2.24 -20.36
N ALA A 145 11.91 1.87 -21.17
CA ALA A 145 10.66 1.29 -20.68
C ALA A 145 10.88 0.00 -19.86
N LEU A 146 11.87 -0.83 -20.23
CA LEU A 146 12.20 -2.06 -19.50
C LEU A 146 12.80 -1.78 -18.13
N GLN A 147 13.63 -0.74 -18.01
CA GLN A 147 14.23 -0.30 -16.73
C GLN A 147 13.18 0.30 -15.80
N GLU A 148 12.24 1.06 -16.36
CA GLU A 148 11.12 1.64 -15.61
C GLU A 148 10.25 0.54 -14.97
N GLN A 149 9.93 -0.52 -15.73
CA GLN A 149 9.14 -1.64 -15.21
C GLN A 149 9.92 -2.53 -14.23
N TYR A 150 11.24 -2.67 -14.42
CA TYR A 150 12.10 -3.53 -13.59
C TYR A 150 13.28 -2.74 -12.98
N PRO A 151 13.02 -1.84 -12.02
CA PRO A 151 14.07 -1.00 -11.44
C PRO A 151 15.14 -1.80 -10.67
N ASP A 152 14.77 -2.96 -10.14
CA ASP A 152 15.67 -3.85 -9.39
C ASP A 152 16.64 -4.65 -10.27
N VAL A 153 16.45 -4.66 -11.60
CA VAL A 153 17.21 -5.50 -12.53
C VAL A 153 18.29 -4.68 -13.21
N ASP A 154 19.52 -5.18 -13.16
CA ASP A 154 20.64 -4.67 -13.95
C ASP A 154 20.51 -5.19 -15.41
N ILE A 155 20.11 -4.27 -16.30
CA ILE A 155 19.86 -4.55 -17.72
C ILE A 155 21.15 -4.85 -18.48
N GLU A 156 22.26 -4.17 -18.16
CA GLU A 156 23.54 -4.41 -18.83
C GLU A 156 24.00 -5.83 -18.57
N LYS A 157 23.86 -6.28 -17.31
CA LYS A 157 24.13 -7.66 -16.93
C LYS A 157 23.19 -8.66 -17.60
N ALA A 158 21.93 -8.29 -17.82
CA ALA A 158 20.96 -9.13 -18.55
C ALA A 158 21.36 -9.28 -20.02
N LYS A 159 21.75 -8.19 -20.70
CA LYS A 159 22.24 -8.18 -22.09
C LYS A 159 23.54 -8.96 -22.27
N ALA A 160 24.47 -8.81 -21.33
CA ALA A 160 25.73 -9.55 -21.33
C ALA A 160 25.53 -11.06 -21.11
N SER A 161 24.37 -11.49 -20.61
CA SER A 161 24.07 -12.90 -20.42
C SER A 161 23.99 -13.64 -21.74
N HIS A 162 24.69 -14.77 -21.85
CA HIS A 162 24.54 -15.66 -23.02
C HIS A 162 23.09 -16.09 -23.25
N LYS A 163 22.26 -16.16 -22.20
CA LYS A 163 20.84 -16.54 -22.31
C LYS A 163 19.98 -15.50 -23.03
N CYS A 164 20.48 -14.27 -23.13
CA CYS A 164 19.84 -13.19 -23.88
C CYS A 164 20.01 -13.37 -25.39
N ARG A 165 21.09 -14.02 -25.84
CA ARG A 165 21.31 -14.31 -27.26
C ARG A 165 20.34 -15.40 -27.71
N GLY A 166 19.25 -14.99 -28.36
CA GLY A 166 18.34 -15.91 -29.03
C GLY A 166 19.03 -16.61 -30.21
N HIS A 167 18.44 -17.72 -30.68
CA HIS A 167 18.81 -18.35 -31.95
C HIS A 167 18.22 -17.56 -33.11
N PHE A 168 18.59 -16.29 -33.24
CA PHE A 168 18.14 -15.46 -34.36
C PHE A 168 19.09 -15.69 -35.53
N VAL A 169 18.62 -16.38 -36.57
CA VAL A 169 19.29 -16.41 -37.87
C VAL A 169 18.81 -15.17 -38.62
N PRO A 170 19.67 -14.17 -38.86
CA PRO A 170 19.28 -13.03 -39.68
C PRO A 170 18.91 -13.53 -41.08
N LYS A 171 17.76 -13.09 -41.60
CA LYS A 171 17.39 -13.24 -43.01
C LYS A 171 18.07 -12.15 -43.83
#